data_AF-A0A1R2CK48-F1
#
_entry.id   AF-A0A1R2CK48-F1
#
_cell.length_a   1.000
_cell.length_b   1.000
_cell.length_c   1.000
_cell.angle_alpha   90.00
_cell.angle_beta   90.00
_cell.angle_gamma   90.00
#
_symmetry.space_group_name_H-M   'P 1'
#
loop_
_entity.id
_entity.type
_entity.pdbx_description
1 polymer ?
#
loop_
_entity_poly.entity_id
_entity_poly.type
_entity_poly.pdbx_seq_one_letter_code
_entity_poly.pdbx_strand_id
1 'polypeptide(L)'
;MSSEEKHKKTKNSCPVNCENVDVMPECYHYSNKCFCFMCTCGQHKCPSLKKSFFVKGAFDSNYSRSYSRPGTAQAPVSRIQKMYRPNDQKMDLKTVYMSEFANFKPSPERWKRSETPQPNYKFEGSSQYSRDFPNWGPVDKIVMKHPVNPIHDTKLKFNGKSSYEEQYAHRTPKVEANPGYRSKNIKHKSFDIPLQTTFQREFQPSTPEHYARHERKYKENPPKMFYNKNQFQTTTATAYLATGTSLKDPMQYMKEIISKTK
;
A
#
# COMPACT_ATOMS: atom_id res chain seq x y z
N MET A 1 -46.13 -42.04 2.08
CA MET A 1 -47.05 -41.25 2.93
C MET A 1 -46.20 -40.67 4.05
N SER A 2 -45.56 -39.52 3.80
CA SER A 2 -46.11 -38.17 4.06
C SER A 2 -46.22 -37.89 5.56
N SER A 3 -45.07 -37.69 6.19
CA SER A 3 -44.92 -37.12 7.53
C SER A 3 -44.71 -35.61 7.42
N GLU A 4 -45.69 -34.89 7.94
CA GLU A 4 -45.68 -33.44 8.18
C GLU A 4 -44.71 -33.11 9.31
N GLU A 5 -43.53 -32.57 8.97
CA GLU A 5 -42.57 -32.06 9.94
C GLU A 5 -42.81 -30.57 10.17
N LYS A 6 -43.42 -30.27 11.32
CA LYS A 6 -43.59 -28.93 11.86
C LYS A 6 -42.21 -28.26 12.02
N HIS A 7 -41.93 -27.30 11.13
CA HIS A 7 -40.81 -26.37 11.20
C HIS A 7 -40.79 -25.63 12.55
N LYS A 8 -40.08 -26.20 13.51
CA LYS A 8 -39.63 -25.52 14.72
C LYS A 8 -38.60 -24.50 14.26
N LYS A 9 -39.06 -23.28 13.93
CA LYS A 9 -38.21 -22.13 13.61
C LYS A 9 -37.14 -22.04 14.69
N THR A 10 -35.93 -22.47 14.34
CA THR A 10 -34.73 -22.14 15.09
C THR A 10 -34.76 -20.63 15.30
N LYS A 11 -34.49 -20.19 16.53
CA LYS A 11 -34.23 -18.77 16.76
C LYS A 11 -33.13 -18.41 15.79
N ASN A 12 -33.49 -17.71 14.72
CA ASN A 12 -32.58 -17.26 13.67
C ASN A 12 -31.44 -16.54 14.39
N SER A 13 -30.29 -17.20 14.55
CA SER A 13 -29.12 -16.61 15.18
C SER A 13 -28.74 -15.45 14.27
N CYS A 14 -28.95 -14.23 14.76
CA CYS A 14 -28.62 -13.07 13.98
C CYS A 14 -27.12 -13.14 13.64
N PRO A 15 -26.71 -12.99 12.37
CA PRO A 15 -25.29 -12.99 12.01
C PRO A 15 -24.51 -11.87 12.69
N VAL A 16 -25.20 -10.84 13.20
CA VAL A 16 -24.62 -9.73 13.97
C VAL A 16 -24.32 -10.13 15.43
N ASN A 17 -24.96 -11.18 15.97
CA ASN A 17 -24.77 -11.62 17.36
C ASN A 17 -23.71 -12.72 17.49
N CYS A 18 -22.87 -12.92 16.47
CA CYS A 18 -21.75 -13.84 16.53
C CYS A 18 -20.59 -13.15 17.27
N GLU A 19 -20.02 -13.80 18.30
CA GLU A 19 -18.85 -13.29 19.07
C GLU A 19 -17.63 -12.96 18.21
N ASN A 20 -17.58 -13.45 16.97
CA ASN A 20 -16.52 -13.18 16.02
C ASN A 20 -16.68 -11.86 15.25
N VAL A 21 -17.77 -11.12 15.45
CA VAL A 21 -17.97 -9.81 14.82
C VAL A 21 -17.54 -8.74 15.81
N ASP A 22 -16.49 -8.01 15.45
CA ASP A 22 -15.93 -6.95 16.28
C ASP A 22 -16.90 -5.76 16.43
N VAL A 23 -16.75 -4.98 17.50
CA VAL A 23 -17.60 -3.83 17.78
C VAL A 23 -17.41 -2.79 16.66
N MET A 24 -18.43 -2.60 15.83
CA MET A 24 -18.38 -1.65 14.72
C MET A 24 -18.38 -0.20 15.24
N PRO A 25 -17.41 0.64 14.83
CA PRO A 25 -17.41 2.05 15.19
C PRO A 25 -18.56 2.83 14.50
N GLU A 26 -18.99 3.91 15.14
CA GLU A 26 -20.16 4.70 14.71
C GLU A 26 -20.01 5.25 13.28
N CYS A 27 -18.79 5.59 12.83
CA CYS A 27 -18.47 6.10 11.49
C CYS A 27 -18.97 5.19 10.35
N TYR A 28 -19.03 3.87 10.55
CA TYR A 28 -19.52 2.93 9.54
C TYR A 28 -21.04 2.92 9.41
N HIS A 29 -21.76 3.29 10.47
CA HIS A 29 -23.20 3.46 10.41
C HIS A 29 -23.56 4.68 9.56
N TYR A 30 -22.81 5.78 9.67
CA TYR A 30 -23.04 7.00 8.87
C TYR A 30 -22.79 6.80 7.37
N SER A 31 -21.84 5.94 7.01
CA SER A 31 -21.53 5.64 5.60
C SER A 31 -22.39 4.53 4.99
N ASN A 32 -23.42 4.04 5.70
CA ASN A 32 -24.23 2.89 5.32
C ASN A 32 -23.41 1.60 5.07
N LYS A 33 -22.23 1.48 5.68
CA LYS A 33 -21.33 0.32 5.59
C LYS A 33 -21.39 -0.58 6.84
N CYS A 34 -22.40 -0.41 7.69
CA CYS A 34 -22.61 -1.24 8.88
C CYS A 34 -23.27 -2.59 8.54
N PHE A 35 -22.95 -3.66 9.26
CA PHE A 35 -23.57 -4.99 9.06
C PHE A 35 -25.03 -5.10 9.52
N CYS A 36 -25.61 -4.02 10.07
CA CYS A 36 -26.97 -4.01 10.58
C CYS A 36 -28.01 -4.36 9.50
N PHE A 37 -27.74 -4.12 8.21
CA PHE A 37 -28.64 -4.53 7.11
C PHE A 37 -28.78 -6.06 7.00
N MET A 38 -27.85 -6.84 7.55
CA MET A 38 -27.91 -8.30 7.57
C MET A 38 -28.68 -8.85 8.79
N CYS A 39 -29.10 -8.02 9.75
CA CYS A 39 -29.98 -8.49 10.83
C CYS A 39 -31.38 -8.72 10.28
N THR A 40 -31.77 -9.99 10.23
CA THR A 40 -33.15 -10.45 10.04
C THR A 40 -33.91 -10.57 11.36
N CYS A 41 -33.27 -10.20 12.45
CA CYS A 41 -33.66 -10.46 13.82
C CYS A 41 -34.61 -9.40 14.43
N GLY A 42 -34.62 -8.19 13.88
CA GLY A 42 -35.39 -7.04 14.38
C GLY A 42 -34.96 -6.48 15.75
N GLN A 43 -34.06 -7.17 16.47
CA GLN A 43 -33.57 -6.73 17.79
C GLN A 43 -32.45 -5.69 17.68
N HIS A 44 -31.63 -5.74 16.63
CA HIS A 44 -30.59 -4.75 16.37
C HIS A 44 -31.18 -3.55 15.61
N LYS A 45 -31.21 -2.38 16.26
CA LYS A 45 -31.66 -1.13 15.64
C LYS A 45 -30.45 -0.38 15.09
N CYS A 46 -30.35 -0.28 13.76
CA CYS A 46 -29.31 0.52 13.12
C CYS A 46 -29.54 2.02 13.39
N PRO A 47 -28.55 2.75 13.93
CA PRO A 47 -28.66 4.20 14.08
C PRO A 47 -28.72 4.95 12.74
N SER A 48 -28.24 4.37 11.63
CA SER A 48 -28.23 5.04 10.31
C SER A 48 -29.63 5.31 9.73
N LEU A 49 -30.64 4.53 10.14
CA LEU A 49 -32.02 4.69 9.67
C LEU A 49 -32.76 5.84 10.38
N LYS A 50 -32.26 6.30 11.52
CA LYS A 50 -32.91 7.36 12.28
C LYS A 50 -32.38 8.71 11.86
N LYS A 51 -33.05 9.27 10.85
CA LYS A 51 -33.14 10.69 10.54
C LYS A 51 -31.79 11.29 10.12
N SER A 52 -31.77 11.87 8.93
CA SER A 52 -30.75 12.84 8.56
C SER A 52 -30.48 13.74 9.76
N PHE A 53 -29.22 13.79 10.20
CA PHE A 53 -28.72 14.81 11.10
C PHE A 53 -28.69 16.15 10.36
N PHE A 54 -29.80 16.55 9.73
CA PHE A 54 -30.08 17.97 9.66
C PHE A 54 -30.24 18.38 11.11
N VAL A 55 -29.31 19.19 11.59
CA VAL A 55 -29.41 19.89 12.85
C VAL A 55 -30.66 20.76 12.76
N LYS A 56 -31.84 20.19 13.03
CA LYS A 56 -33.09 20.91 13.21
C LYS A 56 -32.85 21.80 14.43
N GLY A 57 -32.46 23.04 14.18
CA GLY A 57 -32.14 24.02 15.22
C GLY A 57 -30.84 24.81 15.02
N ALA A 58 -29.98 24.49 14.03
CA ALA A 58 -28.82 25.34 13.75
C ALA A 58 -29.18 26.65 13.03
N PHE A 59 -30.39 26.73 12.46
CA PHE A 59 -30.87 27.88 11.70
C PHE A 59 -32.29 28.30 12.12
N ASP A 60 -32.63 28.21 13.41
CA ASP A 60 -33.81 28.93 13.90
C ASP A 60 -33.46 30.41 13.94
N SER A 61 -34.02 31.18 13.00
CA SER A 61 -33.89 32.62 13.00
C SER A 61 -34.58 33.20 14.24
N ASN A 62 -34.12 34.36 14.72
CA ASN A 62 -34.83 35.06 15.81
C ASN A 62 -36.32 35.26 15.48
N TYR A 63 -36.65 35.41 14.20
CA TYR A 63 -38.03 35.51 13.71
C TYR A 63 -38.87 34.25 14.00
N SER A 64 -38.34 33.03 13.78
CA SER A 64 -39.11 31.81 14.08
C SER A 64 -39.33 31.61 15.58
N ARG A 65 -38.43 32.12 16.41
CA ARG A 65 -38.57 32.11 17.88
C ARG A 65 -39.60 33.12 18.38
N SER A 66 -39.67 34.31 17.77
CA SER A 66 -40.57 35.37 18.22
C SER A 66 -41.99 35.30 17.64
N TYR A 67 -42.21 34.53 16.56
CA TYR A 67 -43.49 34.42 15.88
C TYR A 67 -44.02 32.98 15.80
N SER A 68 -43.93 32.23 16.91
CA SER A 68 -44.68 30.97 17.03
C SER A 68 -46.18 31.31 17.03
N ARG A 69 -46.96 30.66 16.15
CA ARG A 69 -48.42 30.85 16.08
C ARG A 69 -49.00 30.82 17.50
N PRO A 70 -49.72 31.86 17.94
CA PRO A 70 -50.34 31.86 19.26
C PRO A 70 -51.26 30.64 19.35
N GLY A 71 -51.05 29.83 20.39
CA GLY A 71 -51.78 28.59 20.60
C GLY A 71 -53.28 28.85 20.50
N THR A 72 -53.97 28.04 19.69
CA THR A 72 -55.43 28.04 19.58
C THR A 72 -56.03 28.03 20.98
N ALA A 73 -56.87 29.02 21.27
CA ALA A 73 -57.53 29.20 22.56
C ALA A 73 -58.15 27.88 23.02
N GLN A 74 -57.89 27.50 24.27
CA GLN A 74 -58.47 26.29 24.83
C GLN A 74 -59.99 26.41 24.81
N ALA A 75 -60.66 25.49 24.11
CA ALA A 75 -62.10 25.40 24.11
C ALA A 75 -62.61 25.21 25.55
N PRO A 76 -63.74 25.82 25.92
CA PRO A 76 -64.29 25.71 27.26
C PRO A 76 -64.53 24.22 27.61
N VAL A 77 -64.08 23.82 28.79
CA VAL A 77 -64.18 22.45 29.29
C VAL A 77 -65.65 22.07 29.39
N SER A 78 -66.16 21.34 28.40
CA SER A 78 -67.49 20.75 28.49
C SER A 78 -67.49 19.75 29.66
N ARG A 79 -68.55 19.76 30.47
CA ARG A 79 -68.71 18.79 31.56
C ARG A 79 -68.81 17.39 30.94
N ILE A 80 -67.69 16.69 30.91
CA ILE A 80 -67.59 15.31 30.45
C ILE A 80 -68.54 14.48 31.32
N GLN A 81 -69.63 14.01 30.73
CA GLN A 81 -70.49 13.01 31.35
C GLN A 81 -69.61 11.81 31.66
N LYS A 82 -69.53 11.41 32.94
CA LYS A 82 -68.77 10.23 33.35
C LYS A 82 -69.42 9.03 32.69
N MET A 83 -68.84 8.60 31.56
CA MET A 83 -69.27 7.39 30.88
C MET A 83 -69.13 6.20 31.83
N TYR A 84 -70.11 5.31 31.74
CA TYR A 84 -70.27 4.08 32.49
C TYR A 84 -68.91 3.41 32.77
N ARG A 85 -68.59 3.18 34.05
CA ARG A 85 -67.31 2.59 34.47
C ARG A 85 -67.31 1.11 34.02
N PRO A 86 -66.44 0.70 33.09
CA PRO A 86 -66.35 -0.70 32.69
C PRO A 86 -66.01 -1.55 33.92
N ASN A 87 -66.61 -2.74 34.01
CA ASN A 87 -66.32 -3.66 35.10
C ASN A 87 -64.88 -4.19 34.95
N ASP A 88 -63.99 -3.80 35.87
CA ASP A 88 -62.58 -4.24 35.89
C ASP A 88 -62.40 -5.69 36.37
N GLN A 89 -63.49 -6.36 36.79
CA GLN A 89 -63.45 -7.75 37.23
C GLN A 89 -63.28 -8.68 36.02
N LYS A 90 -62.07 -9.25 35.89
CA LYS A 90 -61.77 -10.29 34.90
C LYS A 90 -62.29 -11.64 35.43
N MET A 91 -63.12 -12.31 34.65
CA MET A 91 -63.49 -13.69 34.91
C MET A 91 -62.30 -14.60 34.60
N ASP A 92 -61.95 -15.50 35.51
CA ASP A 92 -60.88 -16.48 35.27
C ASP A 92 -61.44 -17.60 34.38
N LEU A 93 -61.02 -17.64 33.12
CA LEU A 93 -61.52 -18.57 32.10
C LEU A 93 -60.67 -19.85 32.01
N LYS A 94 -59.82 -20.11 33.01
CA LYS A 94 -58.98 -21.32 33.03
C LYS A 94 -59.82 -22.53 33.42
N THR A 95 -59.95 -23.45 32.48
CA THR A 95 -60.59 -24.74 32.73
C THR A 95 -59.57 -25.73 33.29
N VAL A 96 -60.05 -26.71 34.07
CA VAL A 96 -59.23 -27.78 34.67
C VAL A 96 -58.42 -28.55 33.62
N TYR A 97 -58.99 -28.68 32.41
CA TYR A 97 -58.31 -29.31 31.28
C TYR A 97 -57.02 -28.58 30.88
N MET A 98 -57.01 -27.24 30.90
CA MET A 98 -55.80 -26.47 30.55
C MET A 98 -54.70 -26.57 31.62
N SER A 99 -55.06 -26.82 32.88
CA SER A 99 -54.08 -27.02 33.96
C SER A 99 -53.49 -28.43 33.95
N GLU A 100 -54.31 -29.45 33.64
CA GLU A 100 -53.89 -30.85 33.77
C GLU A 100 -53.21 -31.39 32.51
N PHE A 101 -53.55 -30.88 31.33
CA PHE A 101 -53.01 -31.35 30.05
C PHE A 101 -52.05 -30.33 29.41
N ALA A 102 -51.05 -29.90 30.17
CA ALA A 102 -49.98 -29.06 29.63
C ALA A 102 -49.22 -29.84 28.54
N ASN A 103 -49.02 -29.20 27.38
CA ASN A 103 -48.42 -29.80 26.18
C ASN A 103 -47.11 -30.56 26.49
N PHE A 104 -47.19 -31.88 26.55
CA PHE A 104 -46.04 -32.76 26.67
C PHE A 104 -45.18 -32.63 25.41
N LYS A 105 -43.94 -32.16 25.54
CA LYS A 105 -43.00 -32.04 24.42
C LYS A 105 -42.06 -33.25 24.46
N PRO A 106 -42.22 -34.25 23.58
CA PRO A 106 -41.29 -35.37 23.55
C PRO A 106 -39.88 -34.86 23.24
N SER A 107 -38.90 -35.34 24.00
CA SER A 107 -37.49 -35.02 23.76
C SER A 107 -37.03 -35.70 22.47
N PRO A 108 -36.39 -35.00 21.53
CA PRO A 108 -35.92 -35.62 20.30
C PRO A 108 -34.80 -36.63 20.61
N GLU A 109 -34.96 -37.84 20.10
CA GLU A 109 -33.96 -38.89 20.18
C GLU A 109 -32.75 -38.52 19.31
N ARG A 110 -31.54 -38.57 19.87
CA ARG A 110 -30.32 -38.12 19.18
C ARG A 110 -29.85 -39.19 18.20
N TRP A 111 -29.98 -38.92 16.90
CA TRP A 111 -29.46 -39.78 15.85
C TRP A 111 -27.92 -39.71 15.81
N LYS A 112 -27.24 -40.86 15.90
CA LYS A 112 -25.79 -40.96 15.76
C LYS A 112 -25.44 -40.91 14.28
N ARG A 113 -24.73 -39.87 13.84
CA ARG A 113 -24.18 -39.79 12.46
C ARG A 113 -22.98 -40.73 12.34
N SER A 114 -22.97 -41.57 11.31
CA SER A 114 -21.77 -42.28 10.89
C SER A 114 -20.83 -41.33 10.17
N GLU A 115 -19.57 -41.27 10.61
CA GLU A 115 -18.53 -40.49 9.96
C GLU A 115 -18.01 -41.29 8.77
N THR A 116 -18.27 -40.81 7.55
CA THR A 116 -17.60 -41.32 6.35
C THR A 116 -16.25 -40.61 6.20
N PRO A 117 -15.13 -41.35 6.03
CA PRO A 117 -13.81 -40.74 5.90
C PRO A 117 -13.73 -39.94 4.58
N GLN A 118 -13.35 -38.67 4.68
CA GLN A 118 -13.17 -37.79 3.53
C GLN A 118 -11.81 -38.07 2.85
N PRO A 119 -11.76 -38.23 1.51
CA PRO A 119 -10.52 -38.41 0.78
C PRO A 119 -9.68 -37.11 0.73
N ASN A 120 -8.40 -37.21 1.03
CA ASN A 120 -7.43 -36.11 0.95
C ASN A 120 -6.94 -35.91 -0.49
N TYR A 121 -7.69 -35.16 -1.29
CA TYR A 121 -7.20 -34.74 -2.61
C TYR A 121 -6.29 -33.52 -2.49
N LYS A 122 -5.05 -33.63 -2.99
CA LYS A 122 -4.13 -32.49 -3.13
C LYS A 122 -4.34 -31.86 -4.50
N PHE A 123 -4.44 -30.54 -4.55
CA PHE A 123 -4.61 -29.80 -5.79
C PHE A 123 -3.25 -29.59 -6.49
N GLU A 124 -3.07 -30.17 -7.66
CA GLU A 124 -1.88 -30.02 -8.50
C GLU A 124 -2.12 -29.06 -9.67
N GLY A 125 -2.34 -27.78 -9.36
CA GLY A 125 -2.43 -26.73 -10.38
C GLY A 125 -1.06 -26.06 -10.63
N SER A 126 -0.54 -26.16 -11.85
CA SER A 126 0.59 -25.33 -12.31
C SER A 126 0.10 -24.29 -13.31
N SER A 127 0.61 -23.05 -13.22
CA SER A 127 0.28 -22.00 -14.18
C SER A 127 1.05 -22.20 -15.48
N GLN A 128 0.51 -21.76 -16.62
CA GLN A 128 1.24 -21.74 -17.90
C GLN A 128 2.58 -21.00 -17.75
N TYR A 129 2.58 -19.90 -17.00
CA TYR A 129 3.81 -19.16 -16.69
C TYR A 129 4.89 -20.02 -16.02
N SER A 130 4.52 -20.86 -15.03
CA SER A 130 5.48 -21.76 -14.38
C SER A 130 6.01 -22.86 -15.30
N ARG A 131 5.27 -23.20 -16.36
CA ARG A 131 5.70 -24.15 -17.40
C ARG A 131 6.63 -23.48 -18.41
N ASP A 132 6.33 -22.26 -18.81
CA ASP A 132 7.00 -21.56 -19.91
C ASP A 132 8.30 -20.87 -19.47
N PHE A 133 8.40 -20.49 -18.19
CA PHE A 133 9.56 -19.79 -17.63
C PHE A 133 10.17 -20.57 -16.45
N PRO A 134 10.75 -21.75 -16.69
CA PRO A 134 11.51 -22.44 -15.66
C PRO A 134 12.71 -21.57 -15.25
N ASN A 135 13.09 -21.64 -13.97
CA ASN A 135 14.29 -20.96 -13.52
C ASN A 135 15.51 -21.65 -14.14
N TRP A 136 16.10 -21.01 -15.15
CA TRP A 136 17.29 -21.51 -15.87
C TRP A 136 18.58 -21.45 -15.05
N GLY A 137 18.51 -20.96 -13.80
CA GLY A 137 19.66 -20.85 -12.92
C GLY A 137 20.57 -19.66 -13.26
N PRO A 138 21.64 -19.44 -12.47
CA PRO A 138 22.63 -18.44 -12.77
C PRO A 138 23.36 -18.79 -14.07
N VAL A 139 23.40 -17.85 -15.02
CA VAL A 139 24.17 -18.01 -16.26
C VAL A 139 25.65 -17.80 -15.93
N ASP A 140 26.42 -18.88 -15.98
CA ASP A 140 27.88 -18.80 -15.89
C ASP A 140 28.41 -17.99 -17.07
N LYS A 141 28.88 -16.77 -16.79
CA LYS A 141 29.51 -15.93 -17.78
C LYS A 141 30.88 -16.51 -18.10
N ILE A 142 30.94 -17.40 -19.08
CA ILE A 142 32.21 -17.83 -19.65
C ILE A 142 32.79 -16.62 -20.40
N VAL A 143 33.65 -15.85 -19.73
CA VAL A 143 34.45 -14.81 -20.38
C VAL A 143 35.48 -15.51 -21.24
N MET A 144 35.11 -15.81 -22.48
CA MET A 144 36.07 -16.23 -23.49
C MET A 144 36.99 -15.05 -23.76
N LYS A 145 38.19 -15.08 -23.17
CA LYS A 145 39.27 -14.20 -23.61
C LYS A 145 39.52 -14.56 -25.08
N HIS A 146 39.16 -13.65 -26.00
CA HIS A 146 39.48 -13.85 -27.40
C HIS A 146 40.98 -14.11 -27.52
N PRO A 147 41.40 -15.14 -28.29
CA PRO A 147 42.81 -15.35 -28.56
C PRO A 147 43.33 -14.07 -29.24
N VAL A 148 44.22 -13.36 -28.55
CA VAL A 148 44.90 -12.21 -29.13
C VAL A 148 45.80 -12.78 -30.21
N ASN A 149 45.42 -12.55 -31.47
CA ASN A 149 46.26 -12.92 -32.60
C ASN A 149 47.64 -12.27 -32.37
N PRO A 150 48.75 -13.01 -32.50
CA PRO A 150 50.07 -12.43 -32.35
C PRO A 150 50.21 -11.30 -33.36
N ILE A 151 50.37 -10.08 -32.84
CA ILE A 151 50.64 -8.90 -33.66
C ILE A 151 52.05 -9.13 -34.23
N HIS A 152 52.13 -9.55 -35.49
CA HIS A 152 53.41 -9.63 -36.18
C HIS A 152 53.94 -8.21 -36.36
N ASP A 153 54.96 -7.87 -35.58
CA ASP A 153 55.66 -6.60 -35.65
C ASP A 153 56.39 -6.56 -37.01
N THR A 154 55.81 -5.87 -38.00
CA THR A 154 56.37 -5.75 -39.35
C THR A 154 57.54 -4.76 -39.35
N LYS A 155 58.61 -5.08 -38.63
CA LYS A 155 59.90 -4.37 -38.69
C LYS A 155 60.65 -4.71 -39.99
N LEU A 156 59.98 -4.60 -41.13
CA LEU A 156 60.60 -4.64 -42.43
C LEU A 156 61.35 -3.31 -42.60
N LYS A 157 62.68 -3.37 -42.44
CA LYS A 157 63.54 -2.22 -42.76
C LYS A 157 63.44 -1.97 -44.27
N PHE A 158 62.89 -0.82 -44.64
CA PHE A 158 62.83 -0.40 -46.03
C PHE A 158 64.24 0.00 -46.49
N ASN A 159 64.88 -0.87 -47.27
CA ASN A 159 66.21 -0.64 -47.85
C ASN A 159 66.13 -0.02 -49.26
N GLY A 160 65.06 0.72 -49.57
CA GLY A 160 64.93 1.38 -50.86
C GLY A 160 65.89 2.56 -50.95
N LYS A 161 67.00 2.39 -51.67
CA LYS A 161 67.84 3.50 -52.09
C LYS A 161 67.20 4.17 -53.30
N SER A 162 67.12 5.49 -53.27
CA SER A 162 66.62 6.22 -54.43
C SER A 162 67.70 6.27 -55.51
N SER A 163 67.30 6.28 -56.78
CA SER A 163 68.24 6.50 -57.90
C SER A 163 69.01 7.82 -57.77
N TYR A 164 68.43 8.81 -57.09
CA TYR A 164 69.09 10.07 -56.76
C TYR A 164 70.23 9.88 -55.76
N GLU A 165 70.01 9.10 -54.69
CA GLU A 165 71.04 8.77 -53.70
C GLU A 165 72.23 8.03 -54.32
N GLU A 166 71.96 7.15 -55.30
CA GLU A 166 73.00 6.43 -56.04
C GLU A 166 73.84 7.36 -56.94
N GLN A 167 73.19 8.32 -57.60
CA GLN A 167 73.84 9.21 -58.57
C GLN A 167 74.56 10.41 -57.92
N TYR A 168 74.07 10.88 -56.77
CA TYR A 168 74.58 12.06 -56.08
C TYR A 168 75.19 11.73 -54.72
N ALA A 169 75.94 10.63 -54.64
CA ALA A 169 76.76 10.35 -53.48
C ALA A 169 77.67 11.55 -53.20
N HIS A 170 77.66 12.06 -51.97
CA HIS A 170 78.47 13.19 -51.54
C HIS A 170 79.94 12.90 -51.82
N ARG A 171 80.43 13.39 -52.97
CA ARG A 171 81.85 13.50 -53.23
C ARG A 171 82.33 14.58 -52.30
N THR A 172 83.04 14.21 -51.24
CA THR A 172 83.75 15.18 -50.41
C THR A 172 84.58 16.03 -51.36
N PRO A 173 84.32 17.34 -51.50
CA PRO A 173 85.13 18.17 -52.36
C PRO A 173 86.57 18.03 -51.86
N LYS A 174 87.52 17.79 -52.76
CA LYS A 174 88.93 17.94 -52.42
C LYS A 174 89.09 19.42 -52.07
N VAL A 175 89.12 19.70 -50.76
CA VAL A 175 89.38 21.03 -50.24
C VAL A 175 90.85 21.28 -50.48
N GLU A 176 91.18 21.95 -51.59
CA GLU A 176 92.44 22.68 -51.64
C GLU A 176 92.33 23.78 -50.60
N ALA A 177 93.07 23.60 -49.51
CA ALA A 177 93.06 24.50 -48.37
C ALA A 177 93.55 25.88 -48.80
N ASN A 178 92.62 26.80 -49.03
CA ASN A 178 92.91 28.22 -49.12
C ASN A 178 92.92 28.77 -47.68
N PRO A 179 94.09 29.12 -47.11
CA PRO A 179 94.16 29.57 -45.73
C PRO A 179 93.65 31.01 -45.63
N GLY A 180 92.43 31.17 -45.11
CA GLY A 180 92.11 32.39 -44.38
C GLY A 180 90.77 33.01 -44.71
N TYR A 181 89.70 32.48 -44.12
CA TYR A 181 88.58 33.31 -43.68
C TYR A 181 88.05 32.76 -42.36
N ARG A 182 88.37 33.44 -41.25
CA ARG A 182 87.74 33.21 -39.94
C ARG A 182 86.33 33.81 -39.97
N SER A 183 85.31 32.99 -40.15
CA SER A 183 83.93 33.44 -39.92
C SER A 183 83.74 33.64 -38.41
N LYS A 184 83.19 34.80 -38.03
CA LYS A 184 82.89 35.10 -36.64
C LYS A 184 81.62 34.33 -36.28
N ASN A 185 81.72 33.46 -35.27
CA ASN A 185 80.60 32.71 -34.70
C ASN A 185 79.46 33.65 -34.30
N ILE A 186 78.40 33.68 -35.11
CA ILE A 186 77.12 34.27 -34.71
C ILE A 186 76.51 33.27 -33.74
N LYS A 187 76.61 33.56 -32.44
CA LYS A 187 75.90 32.81 -31.40
C LYS A 187 74.41 32.93 -31.70
N HIS A 188 73.78 31.83 -32.10
CA HIS A 188 72.33 31.74 -32.20
C HIS A 188 71.76 31.99 -30.79
N LYS A 189 71.26 33.20 -30.53
CA LYS A 189 70.38 33.44 -29.39
C LYS A 189 69.08 32.73 -29.70
N SER A 190 68.77 31.65 -28.98
CA SER A 190 67.45 31.05 -29.01
C SER A 190 66.45 32.12 -28.61
N PHE A 191 65.61 32.52 -29.56
CA PHE A 191 64.49 33.40 -29.26
C PHE A 191 63.40 32.49 -28.71
N ASP A 192 63.20 32.51 -27.39
CA ASP A 192 62.11 31.78 -26.75
C ASP A 192 60.80 32.46 -27.16
N ILE A 193 60.15 31.93 -28.19
CA ILE A 193 58.82 32.37 -28.58
C ILE A 193 57.84 31.70 -27.59
N PRO A 194 57.12 32.47 -26.76
CA PRO A 194 56.12 31.90 -25.87
C PRO A 194 54.91 31.45 -26.70
N LEU A 195 54.97 30.23 -27.24
CA LEU A 195 53.91 29.58 -28.04
C LEU A 195 52.72 29.06 -27.19
N GLN A 196 52.56 29.56 -25.96
CA GLN A 196 51.42 29.18 -25.13
C GLN A 196 50.21 30.05 -25.44
N THR A 197 49.16 29.43 -25.98
CA THR A 197 47.86 30.08 -26.17
C THR A 197 47.18 30.28 -24.82
N THR A 198 46.29 31.28 -24.72
CA THR A 198 45.51 31.55 -23.49
C THR A 198 44.73 30.32 -23.03
N PHE A 199 44.24 29.51 -23.98
CA PHE A 199 43.55 28.25 -23.71
C PHE A 199 44.44 27.24 -22.98
N GLN A 200 45.70 27.05 -23.40
CA GLN A 200 46.65 26.16 -22.72
C GLN A 200 47.03 26.66 -21.32
N ARG A 201 46.91 27.98 -21.08
CA ARG A 201 47.22 28.60 -19.80
C ARG A 201 46.05 28.49 -18.80
N GLU A 202 44.81 28.52 -19.29
CA GLU A 202 43.59 28.51 -18.47
C GLU A 202 43.02 27.10 -18.23
N PHE A 203 43.14 26.19 -19.21
CA PHE A 203 42.67 24.81 -19.08
C PHE A 203 43.82 23.87 -18.71
N GLN A 204 44.27 23.95 -17.47
CA GLN A 204 45.07 22.87 -16.90
C GLN A 204 44.15 21.78 -16.32
N PRO A 205 44.50 20.49 -16.48
CA PRO A 205 43.72 19.41 -15.89
C PRO A 205 43.62 19.62 -14.38
N SER A 206 42.40 19.80 -13.90
CA SER A 206 42.08 20.00 -12.48
C SER A 206 42.49 18.76 -11.70
N THR A 207 43.30 18.97 -10.65
CA THR A 207 43.73 17.88 -9.79
C THR A 207 42.53 17.30 -9.02
N PRO A 208 42.54 16.00 -8.67
CA PRO A 208 41.47 15.37 -7.88
C PRO A 208 41.16 16.11 -6.55
N GLU A 209 42.15 16.79 -5.98
CA GLU A 209 42.02 17.61 -4.77
C GLU A 209 41.15 18.87 -4.98
N HIS A 210 41.14 19.43 -6.19
CA HIS A 210 40.29 20.57 -6.52
C HIS A 210 38.81 20.18 -6.45
N TYR A 211 38.46 18.99 -6.95
CA TYR A 211 37.08 18.47 -6.87
C TYR A 211 36.67 18.15 -5.44
N ALA A 212 37.55 17.54 -4.64
CA ALA A 212 37.29 17.22 -3.25
C ALA A 212 37.00 18.47 -2.37
N ARG A 213 37.59 19.63 -2.70
CA ARG A 213 37.29 20.90 -2.00
C ARG A 213 35.92 21.47 -2.33
N HIS A 214 35.42 21.27 -3.55
CA HIS A 214 34.09 21.75 -3.96
C HIS A 214 32.96 20.77 -3.61
N GLU A 215 33.27 19.51 -3.35
CA GLU A 215 32.33 18.53 -2.81
C GLU A 215 32.10 18.64 -1.29
N ARG A 216 32.36 19.80 -0.67
CA ARG A 216 31.90 20.04 0.71
C ARG A 216 30.38 20.08 0.73
N LYS A 217 29.77 18.89 0.75
CA LYS A 217 28.36 18.64 1.04
C LYS A 217 28.10 19.31 2.37
N TYR A 218 27.38 20.41 2.34
CA TYR A 218 26.83 21.01 3.55
C TYR A 218 25.97 19.93 4.18
N LYS A 219 26.46 19.28 5.25
CA LYS A 219 25.63 18.40 6.06
C LYS A 219 24.67 19.34 6.76
N GLU A 220 23.53 19.60 6.13
CA GLU A 220 22.41 20.23 6.79
C GLU A 220 22.04 19.30 7.94
N ASN A 221 22.47 19.65 9.15
CA ASN A 221 21.95 19.05 10.35
C ASN A 221 20.49 19.50 10.40
N PRO A 222 19.51 18.61 10.20
CA PRO A 222 18.12 19.00 10.27
C PRO A 222 17.91 19.69 11.63
N PRO A 223 17.17 20.81 11.67
CA PRO A 223 16.97 21.55 12.90
C PRO A 223 16.44 20.58 13.97
N LYS A 224 17.07 20.58 15.15
CA LYS A 224 16.63 19.78 16.29
C LYS A 224 15.26 20.28 16.73
N MET A 225 14.22 19.72 16.14
CA MET A 225 12.86 19.99 16.53
C MET A 225 12.62 19.32 17.89
N PHE A 226 12.43 20.14 18.93
CA PHE A 226 12.02 19.69 20.25
C PHE A 226 10.53 19.36 20.21
N TYR A 227 10.19 18.13 19.83
CA TYR A 227 8.84 17.63 20.01
C TYR A 227 8.65 17.22 21.47
N ASN A 228 7.54 17.61 22.07
CA ASN A 228 7.13 17.05 23.35
C ASN A 228 6.75 15.59 23.10
N LYS A 229 7.49 14.64 23.72
CA LYS A 229 7.34 13.19 23.52
C LYS A 229 5.91 12.67 23.78
N ASN A 230 5.11 13.44 24.51
CA ASN A 230 3.74 13.06 24.86
C ASN A 230 2.68 13.73 23.96
N GLN A 231 3.07 14.65 23.06
CA GLN A 231 2.13 15.42 22.24
C GLN A 231 1.40 14.58 21.19
N PHE A 232 1.96 13.42 20.82
CA PHE A 232 1.36 12.49 19.86
C PHE A 232 1.00 11.13 20.46
N GLN A 233 1.03 11.00 21.79
CA GLN A 233 0.50 9.80 22.43
C GLN A 233 -1.02 9.93 22.48
N THR A 234 -1.69 9.37 21.47
CA THR A 234 -3.15 9.23 21.48
C THR A 234 -3.52 8.26 22.60
N THR A 235 -4.55 8.57 23.38
CA THR A 235 -5.08 7.74 24.48
C THR A 235 -5.50 6.33 24.04
N THR A 236 -5.60 6.10 22.73
CA THR A 236 -5.84 4.80 22.11
C THR A 236 -4.65 3.84 22.24
N ALA A 237 -3.41 4.33 22.30
CA ALA A 237 -2.23 3.45 22.32
C ALA A 237 -2.15 2.56 23.57
N THR A 238 -2.70 3.02 24.70
CA THR A 238 -2.78 2.23 25.95
C THR A 238 -4.01 1.34 26.02
N ALA A 239 -5.04 1.60 25.21
CA ALA A 239 -6.27 0.83 25.20
C ALA A 239 -6.15 -0.45 24.35
N TYR A 240 -5.26 -0.47 23.37
CA TYR A 240 -5.01 -1.64 22.53
C TYR A 240 -3.72 -2.35 22.98
N LEU A 241 -3.85 -3.23 23.98
CA LEU A 241 -2.85 -4.27 24.21
C LEU A 241 -2.73 -5.10 22.92
N ALA A 242 -1.50 -5.44 22.53
CA ALA A 242 -1.22 -6.27 21.37
C ALA A 242 -1.79 -7.69 21.58
N THR A 243 -3.07 -7.86 21.30
CA THR A 243 -3.67 -9.18 21.15
C THR A 243 -3.11 -9.77 19.87
N GLY A 244 -2.30 -10.83 19.98
CA GLY A 244 -1.63 -11.52 18.87
C GLY A 244 -2.57 -12.22 17.87
N THR A 245 -3.83 -11.80 17.80
CA THR A 245 -4.82 -12.28 16.84
C THR A 245 -4.86 -11.29 15.68
N SER A 246 -4.25 -11.67 14.56
CA SER A 246 -4.37 -10.96 13.28
C SER A 246 -5.84 -10.72 12.96
N LEU A 247 -6.32 -9.49 13.21
CA LEU A 247 -7.68 -9.06 12.93
C LEU A 247 -7.88 -9.13 11.41
N LYS A 248 -8.68 -10.11 10.93
CA LYS A 248 -8.98 -10.21 9.51
C LYS A 248 -9.91 -9.06 9.12
N ASP A 249 -9.57 -8.40 8.02
CA ASP A 249 -10.37 -7.31 7.47
C ASP A 249 -11.83 -7.79 7.25
N PRO A 250 -12.85 -7.11 7.81
CA PRO A 250 -14.25 -7.50 7.71
C PRO A 250 -14.72 -7.74 6.26
N MET A 251 -14.12 -7.06 5.28
CA MET A 251 -14.41 -7.28 3.86
C MET A 251 -13.91 -8.63 3.33
N GLN A 252 -12.80 -9.14 3.88
CA GLN A 252 -12.33 -10.49 3.58
C GLN A 252 -13.27 -11.55 4.17
N TYR A 253 -13.79 -11.32 5.37
CA TYR A 253 -14.75 -12.23 6.00
C TYR A 253 -16.06 -12.32 5.22
N MET A 254 -16.55 -11.21 4.65
CA MET A 254 -17.71 -11.23 3.74
C MET A 254 -17.47 -12.06 2.48
N LYS A 255 -16.29 -11.93 1.86
CA LYS A 255 -15.95 -12.75 0.68
C LYS A 255 -15.90 -14.23 1.04
N GLU A 256 -15.34 -14.58 2.19
CA GLU A 256 -15.30 -15.95 2.69
C GLU A 256 -16.72 -16.50 2.92
N ILE A 257 -17.64 -15.74 3.53
CA ILE A 257 -19.02 -16.21 3.74
C ILE A 257 -19.77 -16.39 2.42
N ILE A 258 -19.70 -15.41 1.50
CA ILE A 258 -20.39 -15.48 0.20
C ILE A 258 -19.87 -16.67 -0.62
N SER A 259 -18.56 -16.93 -0.56
CA SER A 259 -17.94 -18.08 -1.24
C SER A 259 -18.37 -19.44 -0.68
N LYS A 260 -18.77 -19.52 0.59
CA LYS A 260 -19.24 -20.76 1.23
C LYS A 260 -20.73 -21.04 1.03
N THR A 261 -21.48 -20.07 0.51
CA THR A 261 -22.92 -20.17 0.26
C THR A 261 -23.29 -20.43 -1.20
N LYS A 262 -22.30 -20.62 -2.09
CA LYS A 262 -22.47 -21.15 -3.45
C LYS A 262 -21.96 -22.57 -3.51
#